data_AF-A0A927JFC5-F1
#
_entry.id   AF-A0A927JFC5-F1
#
_cell.length_a   1.000
_cell.length_b   1.000
_cell.length_c   1.000
_cell.angle_alpha   90.00
_cell.angle_beta   90.00
_cell.angle_gamma   90.00
#
_symmetry.space_group_name_H-M   'P 1'
#
loop_
_entity.id
_entity.type
_entity.pdbx_description
1 polymer ?
#
loop_
_entity_poly.entity_id
_entity_poly.type
_entity_poly.pdbx_seq_one_letter_code
_entity_poly.pdbx_strand_id
1 'polypeptide(L)' 'MESDHRYYARRLIIERAAAQRALTVEARERRLQLVETYERKLEALRA' A
#
# COMPACT_ATOMS: atom_id res chain seq x y z
N MET A 1 8.43 0.57 19.13
CA MET A 1 8.14 1.37 17.93
C MET A 1 8.32 0.44 16.75
N GLU A 2 7.23 0.02 16.09
CA GLU A 2 7.36 -0.76 14.84
C GLU A 2 8.09 0.16 13.85
N SER A 3 9.24 -0.27 13.29
CA SER A 3 9.98 0.58 12.35
C SER A 3 9.04 0.98 11.21
N ASP A 4 9.00 2.26 10.87
CA ASP A 4 8.14 2.80 9.81
C ASP A 4 8.18 1.95 8.54
N HIS A 5 9.35 1.40 8.19
CA HIS A 5 9.52 0.46 7.09
C HIS A 5 8.66 -0.81 7.22
N ARG A 6 8.62 -1.48 8.38
CA ARG A 6 7.78 -2.68 8.60
C ARG A 6 6.30 -2.35 8.52
N TYR A 7 5.89 -1.21 9.10
CA TYR A 7 4.51 -0.74 9.07
C TYR A 7 4.04 -0.52 7.62
N TYR A 8 4.79 0.27 6.83
CA TYR A 8 4.43 0.57 5.45
C TYR A 8 4.51 -0.67 4.56
N ALA A 9 5.48 -1.56 4.75
CA ALA A 9 5.57 -2.82 4.00
C ALA A 9 4.37 -3.73 4.25
N ARG A 10 3.92 -3.84 5.51
CA ARG A 10 2.73 -4.61 5.86
C ARG A 10 1.46 -4.02 5.25
N ARG A 11 1.29 -2.69 5.36
CA ARG A 11 0.12 -1.99 4.78
C ARG A 11 0.10 -2.12 3.26
N LEU A 12 1.24 -2.02 2.59
CA LEU A 12 1.36 -2.20 1.14
C LEU A 12 0.81 -3.57 0.69
N ILE A 13 1.20 -4.66 1.37
CA ILE A 13 0.73 -6.01 1.03
C ILE A 13 -0.79 -6.13 1.21
N ILE A 14 -1.32 -5.59 2.32
CA ILE A 14 -2.76 -5.63 2.61
C ILE A 14 -3.56 -4.86 1.55
N GLU A 15 -3.13 -3.65 1.20
CA GLU A 15 -3.84 -2.83 0.21
C GLU A 15 -3.75 -3.43 -1.20
N ARG A 16 -2.62 -4.05 -1.57
CA ARG A 16 -2.51 -4.81 -2.84
C ARG A 16 -3.48 -5.98 -2.89
N ALA A 17 -3.55 -6.79 -1.83
CA ALA A 17 -4.49 -7.90 -1.76
C ALA A 17 -5.95 -7.40 -1.78
N ALA A 18 -6.24 -6.28 -1.12
CA ALA A 18 -7.57 -5.67 -1.14
C ALA A 18 -7.93 -5.11 -2.52
N ALA A 19 -6.98 -4.51 -3.24
CA ALA A 19 -7.18 -4.04 -4.62
C ALA A 19 -7.49 -5.20 -5.58
N GLN A 20 -6.81 -6.34 -5.42
CA GLN A 20 -7.06 -7.55 -6.21
C GLN A 20 -8.45 -8.15 -5.94
N ARG A 21 -8.94 -8.05 -4.69
CA ARG A 21 -10.24 -8.58 -4.27
C ARG A 21 -11.39 -7.56 -4.39
N ALA A 22 -11.11 -6.35 -4.85
CA ALA A 22 -12.12 -5.31 -4.97
C ALA A 22 -13.17 -5.70 -6.01
N LEU A 23 -14.45 -5.65 -5.62
CA LEU A 23 -15.57 -6.02 -6.49
C LEU A 23 -15.89 -4.94 -7.53
N THR A 24 -15.46 -3.70 -7.30
CA THR A 24 -15.69 -2.57 -8.21
C THR A 24 -14.37 -1.95 -8.66
N VAL A 25 -14.39 -1.37 -9.86
CA VAL A 25 -13.23 -0.67 -10.43
C VAL A 25 -12.86 0.53 -9.57
N GLU A 26 -13.82 1.33 -9.13
CA GLU A 26 -13.56 2.50 -8.26
C GLU A 26 -12.92 2.11 -6.93
N ALA A 27 -13.37 1.01 -6.31
CA ALA A 27 -12.77 0.52 -5.07
C ALA A 27 -11.33 0.03 -5.32
N ARG A 28 -11.09 -0.63 -6.45
CA ARG A 28 -9.74 -1.04 -6.87
C ARG A 28 -8.84 0.18 -7.07
N GLU A 29 -9.29 1.20 -7.78
CA GLU A 29 -8.50 2.41 -8.06
C GLU A 29 -8.12 3.15 -6.78
N ARG A 30 -9.08 3.37 -5.86
CA ARG A 30 -8.78 3.98 -4.54
C ARG A 30 -7.73 3.19 -3.76
N ARG A 31 -7.78 1.85 -3.82
CA ARG A 31 -6.79 0.99 -3.16
C ARG A 31 -5.43 1.08 -3.86
N LEU A 32 -5.40 1.16 -5.19
CA LEU A 32 -4.15 1.33 -5.95
C LEU A 32 -3.47 2.67 -5.64
N GLN A 33 -4.23 3.76 -5.43
CA GLN A 33 -3.66 5.03 -4.98
C GLN A 33 -2.98 4.93 -3.60
N LEU A 34 -3.56 4.15 -2.69
CA LEU A 34 -2.93 3.86 -1.39
C LEU A 34 -1.66 3.02 -1.54
N VAL A 35 -1.68 2.04 -2.43
CA VAL A 35 -0.50 1.22 -2.78
C VAL A 35 0.64 2.12 -3.27
N GLU A 36 0.39 2.99 -4.26
CA GLU A 36 1.41 3.93 -4.77
C GLU A 36 1.97 4.83 -3.67
N THR A 37 1.10 5.34 -2.79
CA THR A 37 1.53 6.18 -1.67
C THR A 37 2.47 5.44 -0.72
N TYR A 38 2.16 4.18 -0.38
CA TYR A 38 3.00 3.37 0.50
C TYR A 38 4.30 2.94 -0.18
N GLU A 39 4.30 2.70 -1.50
CA GLU A 39 5.54 2.43 -2.25
C GLU A 39 6.49 3.61 -2.22
N ARG A 40 5.99 4.84 -2.48
CA ARG A 40 6.81 6.06 -2.39
C ARG A 40 7.39 6.27 -0.99
N LYS A 41 6.61 6.01 0.06
CA LYS A 41 7.09 6.09 1.45
C LYS A 41 8.18 5.04 1.75
N LEU A 42 8.03 3.83 1.25
CA LEU A 42 9.04 2.78 1.42
C LEU A 42 10.32 3.10 0.65
N GLU A 43 10.22 3.65 -0.55
CA GLU A 43 11.37 4.11 -1.33
C GLU A 43 12.11 5.24 -0.61
N ALA A 44 11.39 6.24 -0.10
CA ALA A 44 11.98 7.34 0.67
C ALA A 44 12.65 6.89 1.97
N LEU A 45 12.23 5.76 2.56
CA LEU A 45 12.87 5.17 3.75
C LEU A 45 14.08 4.29 3.43
N ARG A 46 14.29 3.94 2.15
CA ARG A 46 15.43 3.14 1.68
C ARG A 46 16.56 4.00 1.12
N ALA A 47 16.24 5.20 0.62
CA ALA A 47 17.20 6.21 0.18
C ALA A 47 17.95 6.82 1.37
#